data_AF-A0A9X1F599-F1
#
_entry.id   AF-A0A9X1F599-F1
#
_cell.length_a   1.000
_cell.length_b   1.000
_cell.length_c   1.000
_cell.angle_alpha   90.00
_cell.angle_beta   90.00
_cell.angle_gamma   90.00
#
_symmetry.space_group_name_H-M   'P 1'
#
loop_
_entity.id
_entity.type
_entity.pdbx_description
1 polymer ?
#
loop_
_entity_poly.entity_id
_entity_poly.type
_entity_poly.pdbx_seq_one_letter_code
_entity_poly.pdbx_strand_id
1 'polypeptide(L)'
;MSKNSPDQGVFEGHKKLEKNVTLLTACTLVAVAIGGIVEIAPLFWIDNTIEKVEGMRPYTPLEQAGRDIYIREGCYTCHSQMIRPFRDEVERYGHYSLAAESMYDHPFQWGSKRTGPDLARVGGRYTDDWHVQHLNDPRSVVPQSIMPSYSFLSKTTLKVADVSGHLTALQTVGVPYTAVDIEMAENDLYAQANPELDAGDLEERYPKAQVRDYDGDPARVTEMDALVAYLQMLGTLVDVESAAAQAELAEERGR
;
A
#
# COMPACT_ATOMS: atom_id res chain seq x y z
N MET A 1 -1.65 43.55 -49.10
CA MET A 1 -0.68 42.46 -48.84
C MET A 1 0.01 42.76 -47.51
N SER A 2 -0.46 42.13 -46.43
CA SER A 2 0.04 42.39 -45.07
C SER A 2 1.44 41.76 -44.90
N LYS A 3 2.42 42.58 -44.55
CA LYS A 3 3.79 42.15 -44.20
C LYS A 3 3.83 41.87 -42.70
N ASN A 4 3.48 40.65 -42.29
CA ASN A 4 3.91 40.11 -41.00
C ASN A 4 5.15 39.27 -41.25
N SER A 5 6.32 39.91 -41.31
CA SER A 5 7.60 39.21 -41.23
C SER A 5 7.71 38.59 -39.82
N PRO A 6 8.06 37.31 -39.68
CA PRO A 6 8.21 36.68 -38.37
C PRO A 6 9.32 37.39 -37.60
N ASP A 7 9.07 37.63 -36.31
CA ASP A 7 9.94 38.39 -35.41
C ASP A 7 11.32 37.72 -35.29
N GLN A 8 12.35 38.37 -35.84
CA GLN A 8 13.70 37.79 -35.94
C GLN A 8 14.41 37.66 -34.59
N GLY A 9 13.95 38.37 -33.55
CA GLY A 9 14.56 38.33 -32.21
C GLY A 9 14.48 36.96 -31.54
N VAL A 10 13.41 36.20 -31.80
CA VAL A 10 13.22 34.86 -31.24
C VAL A 10 14.24 33.86 -31.81
N PHE A 11 14.51 33.94 -33.12
CA PHE A 11 15.44 33.05 -33.80
C PHE A 11 16.91 33.31 -33.42
N GLU A 12 17.30 34.57 -33.16
CA GLU A 12 18.65 34.88 -32.67
C GLU A 12 18.88 34.43 -31.22
N GLY A 13 17.85 34.52 -30.36
CA GLY A 13 17.87 34.00 -29.00
C GLY A 13 18.04 32.48 -28.97
N HIS A 14 17.31 31.78 -29.85
CA HIS A 14 17.40 30.31 -29.99
C HIS A 14 18.81 29.87 -30.40
N LYS A 15 19.42 30.55 -31.37
CA LYS A 15 20.78 30.26 -31.84
C LYS A 15 21.85 30.46 -30.76
N LYS A 16 21.65 31.40 -29.82
CA LYS A 16 22.55 31.60 -28.65
C LYS A 16 22.41 30.47 -27.63
N LEU A 17 21.19 30.00 -27.41
CA LEU A 17 20.88 28.87 -26.53
C LEU A 17 21.50 27.57 -27.05
N GLU A 18 21.29 27.23 -28.32
CA GLU A 18 21.79 25.99 -28.94
C GLU A 18 23.33 25.90 -28.98
N LYS A 19 24.01 27.04 -29.07
CA LYS A 19 25.48 27.08 -29.15
C LYS A 19 26.17 27.05 -27.79
N ASN A 20 25.44 27.27 -26.71
CA ASN A 20 26.00 27.30 -25.35
C ASN A 20 25.45 26.11 -24.56
N VAL A 21 26.26 25.07 -24.43
CA VAL A 21 25.90 23.83 -23.71
C VAL A 21 25.46 24.13 -22.27
N THR A 22 26.16 25.01 -21.55
CA THR A 22 25.82 25.36 -20.16
C THR A 22 24.44 26.02 -20.07
N LEU A 23 24.15 26.97 -20.98
CA LEU A 23 22.87 27.66 -21.00
C LEU A 23 21.73 26.71 -21.38
N LEU A 24 21.95 25.84 -22.38
CA LEU A 24 20.99 24.83 -22.79
C LEU A 24 20.68 23.85 -21.65
N THR A 25 21.70 23.33 -20.97
CA THR A 25 21.53 22.44 -19.81
C THR A 25 20.75 23.13 -18.68
N ALA A 26 21.07 24.39 -18.35
CA ALA A 26 20.37 25.13 -17.32
C ALA A 26 18.89 25.34 -17.66
N CYS A 27 18.58 25.76 -18.88
CA CYS A 27 17.20 25.96 -19.33
C CYS A 27 16.41 24.65 -19.36
N THR A 28 17.01 23.54 -19.82
CA THR A 28 16.37 22.22 -19.80
C THR A 28 16.10 21.74 -18.38
N LEU A 29 17.06 21.92 -17.46
CA LEU A 29 16.88 21.58 -16.05
C LEU A 29 15.70 22.33 -15.45
N VAL A 30 15.62 23.64 -15.68
CA VAL A 30 14.49 24.46 -15.21
C VAL A 30 13.17 23.97 -15.81
N ALA A 31 13.13 23.73 -17.12
CA ALA A 31 11.92 23.27 -17.81
C ALA A 31 11.39 21.93 -17.26
N VAL A 32 12.28 20.96 -17.02
CA VAL A 32 11.92 19.65 -16.44
C VAL A 32 11.54 19.78 -14.96
N ALA A 33 12.24 20.61 -14.19
CA ALA A 33 11.98 20.80 -12.76
C ALA A 33 10.60 21.41 -12.48
N ILE A 34 10.09 22.27 -13.37
CA ILE A 34 8.77 22.90 -13.20
C ILE A 34 7.66 21.84 -13.05
N GLY A 35 7.66 20.79 -13.87
CA GLY A 35 6.65 19.72 -13.78
C GLY A 35 6.67 19.04 -12.42
N GLY A 36 7.87 18.62 -11.97
CA GLY A 36 8.03 18.00 -10.65
C GLY A 36 7.64 18.92 -9.49
N ILE A 37 8.01 20.21 -9.55
CA ILE A 37 7.65 21.17 -8.51
C ILE A 37 6.13 21.38 -8.45
N VAL A 38 5.46 21.50 -9.59
CA VAL A 38 4.01 21.77 -9.63
C VAL A 38 3.18 20.56 -9.23
N GLU A 39 3.61 19.34 -9.57
CA GLU A 39 2.84 18.12 -9.30
C GLU A 39 3.14 17.52 -7.91
N ILE A 40 4.41 17.49 -7.48
CA ILE A 40 4.83 16.78 -6.26
C ILE A 40 4.81 17.70 -5.05
N ALA A 41 5.35 18.91 -5.17
CA ALA A 41 5.59 19.76 -4.01
C ALA A 41 4.29 20.12 -3.26
N PRO A 42 3.19 20.54 -3.93
CA PRO A 42 1.93 20.84 -3.25
C PRO A 42 1.36 19.67 -2.43
N LEU A 43 1.59 18.41 -2.84
CA LEU A 43 1.09 17.24 -2.12
C LEU A 43 1.68 17.09 -0.71
N PHE A 44 2.82 17.72 -0.40
CA PHE A 44 3.39 17.74 0.96
C PHE A 44 2.70 18.75 1.89
N TRP A 45 1.94 19.72 1.36
CA TRP A 45 1.34 20.81 2.15
C TRP A 45 -0.19 20.86 2.08
N ILE A 46 -0.81 20.13 1.17
CA ILE A 46 -2.27 20.09 1.05
C ILE A 46 -2.83 19.06 2.03
N ASP A 47 -3.34 19.54 3.18
CA ASP A 47 -4.02 18.69 4.15
C ASP A 47 -5.31 18.04 3.60
N ASN A 48 -5.89 18.63 2.54
CA ASN A 48 -7.16 18.18 1.95
C ASN A 48 -7.04 16.92 1.08
N THR A 49 -5.83 16.45 0.72
CA THR A 49 -5.70 15.21 -0.07
C THR A 49 -5.78 13.95 0.78
N ILE A 50 -5.71 14.08 2.10
CA ILE A 50 -5.86 12.96 3.04
C ILE A 50 -7.22 13.14 3.72
N GLU A 51 -8.21 12.37 3.26
CA GLU A 51 -9.50 12.29 3.94
C GLU A 51 -9.29 11.93 5.42
N LYS A 52 -10.01 12.62 6.31
CA LYS A 52 -9.92 12.35 7.75
C LYS A 52 -10.68 11.07 8.05
N VAL A 53 -9.99 9.95 7.96
CA VAL A 53 -10.53 8.65 8.36
C VAL A 53 -10.16 8.37 9.82
N GLU A 54 -11.17 8.11 10.64
CA GLU A 54 -10.94 7.58 11.98
C GLU A 54 -10.59 6.10 11.90
N GLY A 55 -9.68 5.65 12.78
CA GLY A 55 -9.37 4.22 12.95
C GLY A 55 -8.24 3.67 12.10
N MET A 56 -7.57 4.47 11.27
CA MET A 56 -6.30 4.06 10.66
C MET A 56 -5.22 3.90 11.72
N ARG A 57 -4.48 2.79 11.63
CA ARG A 57 -3.34 2.45 12.48
C ARG A 57 -2.18 1.94 11.62
N PRO A 58 -0.94 2.01 12.10
CA PRO A 58 0.16 1.32 11.43
C PRO A 58 -0.07 -0.20 11.41
N TYR A 59 0.63 -0.88 10.51
CA TYR A 59 0.64 -2.33 10.45
C TYR A 59 1.22 -2.91 11.74
N THR A 60 0.70 -4.04 12.19
CA THR A 60 1.40 -4.84 13.20
C THR A 60 2.72 -5.37 12.61
N PRO A 61 3.67 -5.81 13.45
CA PRO A 61 4.95 -6.32 12.95
C PRO A 61 4.80 -7.53 12.00
N LEU A 62 3.82 -8.41 12.26
CA LEU A 62 3.52 -9.55 11.39
C LEU A 62 2.90 -9.10 10.05
N GLU A 63 1.91 -8.20 10.08
CA GLU A 63 1.30 -7.62 8.87
C GLU A 63 2.36 -6.88 8.03
N GLN A 64 3.30 -6.16 8.66
CA GLN A 64 4.39 -5.47 7.97
C GLN A 64 5.34 -6.48 7.31
N ALA A 65 5.72 -7.55 8.00
CA ALA A 65 6.53 -8.62 7.41
C ALA A 65 5.80 -9.29 6.22
N GLY A 66 4.49 -9.49 6.34
CA GLY A 66 3.65 -10.01 5.26
C GLY A 66 3.59 -9.11 4.04
N ARG A 67 3.52 -7.79 4.27
CA ARG A 67 3.61 -6.77 3.23
C ARG A 67 4.97 -6.79 2.53
N ASP A 68 6.05 -6.93 3.28
CA ASP A 68 7.39 -7.03 2.71
C ASP A 68 7.53 -8.30 1.84
N ILE A 69 6.90 -9.41 2.25
CA ILE A 69 6.79 -10.63 1.44
C ILE A 69 5.93 -10.39 0.19
N TYR A 70 4.78 -9.73 0.30
CA TYR A 70 3.94 -9.37 -0.85
C TYR A 70 4.72 -8.57 -1.91
N ILE A 71 5.58 -7.65 -1.46
CA ILE A 71 6.48 -6.89 -2.33
C ILE A 71 7.58 -7.79 -2.92
N ARG A 72 8.24 -8.60 -2.09
CA ARG A 72 9.31 -9.53 -2.51
C ARG A 72 8.84 -10.49 -3.60
N GLU A 73 7.62 -11.00 -3.47
CA GLU A 73 7.00 -11.94 -4.40
C GLU A 73 6.40 -11.30 -5.65
N GLY A 74 6.42 -9.96 -5.72
CA GLY A 74 5.95 -9.22 -6.88
C GLY A 74 4.43 -9.31 -7.08
N CYS A 75 3.64 -9.53 -6.02
CA CYS A 75 2.20 -9.66 -6.13
C CYS A 75 1.54 -8.41 -6.77
N TYR A 76 2.13 -7.23 -6.53
CA TYR A 76 1.74 -5.95 -7.13
C TYR A 76 1.80 -5.92 -8.68
N THR A 77 2.51 -6.85 -9.31
CA THR A 77 2.57 -6.95 -10.79
C THR A 77 1.28 -7.50 -11.40
N CYS A 78 0.47 -8.18 -10.58
CA CYS A 78 -0.78 -8.82 -10.98
C CYS A 78 -2.00 -8.25 -10.27
N HIS A 79 -1.83 -7.77 -9.03
CA HIS A 79 -2.89 -7.30 -8.17
C HIS A 79 -2.71 -5.82 -7.86
N SER A 80 -3.80 -5.07 -7.97
CA SER A 80 -3.85 -3.69 -7.48
C SER A 80 -4.42 -3.61 -6.09
N GLN A 81 -4.04 -2.56 -5.37
CA GLN A 81 -4.67 -2.17 -4.10
C GLN A 81 -5.17 -0.73 -4.22
N MET A 82 -6.06 -0.48 -5.18
CA MET A 82 -6.70 0.83 -5.35
C MET A 82 -8.00 0.66 -6.14
N ILE A 83 -9.12 0.71 -5.45
CA ILE A 83 -10.46 0.63 -6.04
C ILE A 83 -10.85 2.02 -6.53
N ARG A 84 -11.25 2.13 -7.80
CA ARG A 84 -11.63 3.41 -8.41
C ARG A 84 -13.09 3.77 -8.06
N PRO A 85 -13.46 5.07 -8.06
CA PRO A 85 -14.82 5.53 -7.72
C PRO A 85 -15.81 5.32 -8.87
N PHE A 86 -15.84 4.11 -9.44
CA PHE A 86 -16.85 3.70 -10.40
C PHE A 86 -17.78 2.67 -9.78
N ARG A 87 -19.06 2.74 -10.12
CA ARG A 87 -20.09 1.86 -9.58
C ARG A 87 -19.76 0.37 -9.80
N ASP A 88 -19.25 0.01 -10.97
CA ASP A 88 -18.89 -1.37 -11.31
C ASP A 88 -17.70 -1.90 -10.49
N GLU A 89 -16.76 -1.03 -10.13
CA GLU A 89 -15.68 -1.38 -9.20
C GLU A 89 -16.20 -1.52 -7.78
N VAL A 90 -17.09 -0.61 -7.36
CA VAL A 90 -17.66 -0.65 -6.01
C VAL A 90 -18.49 -1.91 -5.80
N GLU A 91 -19.33 -2.28 -6.76
CA GLU A 91 -20.11 -3.53 -6.70
C GLU A 91 -19.22 -4.79 -6.66
N ARG A 92 -18.00 -4.74 -7.22
CA ARG A 92 -17.07 -5.88 -7.27
C ARG A 92 -16.16 -5.96 -6.05
N TYR A 93 -15.58 -4.84 -5.65
CA TYR A 93 -14.47 -4.76 -4.70
C TYR A 93 -14.83 -4.03 -3.39
N GLY A 94 -16.03 -3.49 -3.27
CA GLY A 94 -16.44 -2.67 -2.13
C GLY A 94 -16.09 -1.19 -2.33
N HIS A 95 -16.20 -0.38 -1.28
CA HIS A 95 -15.99 1.07 -1.37
C HIS A 95 -14.72 1.45 -2.14
N TYR A 96 -14.71 2.58 -2.85
CA TYR A 96 -13.49 3.02 -3.52
C TYR A 96 -12.39 3.32 -2.49
N SER A 97 -11.13 3.22 -2.90
CA SER A 97 -10.01 3.42 -1.97
C SER A 97 -9.87 4.89 -1.63
N LEU A 98 -9.60 5.16 -0.36
CA LEU A 98 -9.37 6.52 0.14
C LEU A 98 -7.87 6.76 0.24
N ALA A 99 -7.42 7.98 0.02
CA ALA A 99 -5.98 8.31 0.08
C ALA A 99 -5.38 7.98 1.47
N ALA A 100 -6.18 8.14 2.53
CA ALA A 100 -5.74 7.87 3.90
C ALA A 100 -5.50 6.38 4.20
N GLU A 101 -6.11 5.46 3.44
CA GLU A 101 -5.86 4.01 3.61
C GLU A 101 -4.40 3.63 3.28
N SER A 102 -3.71 4.41 2.45
CA SER A 102 -2.32 4.19 2.06
C SER A 102 -1.32 5.13 2.74
N MET A 103 -1.74 5.89 3.77
CA MET A 103 -0.87 6.90 4.39
C MET A 103 0.39 6.33 5.06
N TYR A 104 0.35 5.05 5.48
CA TYR A 104 1.49 4.34 6.08
C TYR A 104 2.19 3.39 5.11
N ASP A 105 1.80 3.40 3.83
CA ASP A 105 2.41 2.52 2.84
C ASP A 105 3.72 3.08 2.30
N HIS A 106 4.83 2.50 2.77
CA HIS A 106 6.17 2.78 2.25
C HIS A 106 6.76 1.51 1.61
N PRO A 107 6.84 1.42 0.27
CA PRO A 107 6.21 2.28 -0.75
C PRO A 107 4.74 1.91 -1.01
N PHE A 108 3.93 2.84 -1.54
CA PHE A 108 2.52 2.61 -1.90
C PHE A 108 2.32 1.33 -2.74
N GLN A 109 1.21 0.60 -2.51
CA GLN A 109 0.89 -0.65 -3.22
C GLN A 109 -0.25 -0.53 -4.24
N TRP A 110 -0.55 0.70 -4.68
CA TRP A 110 -1.49 0.92 -5.77
C TRP A 110 -0.97 0.23 -7.03
N GLY A 111 -1.79 -0.62 -7.62
CA GLY A 111 -1.38 -1.39 -8.79
C GLY A 111 -1.49 -0.59 -10.08
N SER A 112 -0.61 -0.90 -11.03
CA SER A 112 -0.68 -0.38 -12.40
C SER A 112 -1.33 -1.37 -13.39
N LYS A 113 -1.61 -2.59 -12.94
CA LYS A 113 -2.18 -3.68 -13.74
C LYS A 113 -3.08 -4.58 -12.89
N ARG A 114 -4.09 -5.17 -13.52
CA ARG A 114 -4.97 -6.20 -12.95
C ARG A 114 -4.94 -7.45 -13.83
N THR A 115 -4.00 -8.34 -13.54
CA THR A 115 -4.01 -9.72 -14.04
C THR A 115 -4.92 -10.58 -13.15
N GLY A 116 -4.81 -10.37 -11.83
CA GLY A 116 -5.76 -10.84 -10.83
C GLY A 116 -6.69 -9.71 -10.35
N PRO A 117 -7.64 -10.03 -9.46
CA PRO A 117 -8.55 -9.05 -8.88
C PRO A 117 -7.84 -8.00 -8.01
N ASP A 118 -8.50 -6.86 -7.75
CA ASP A 118 -8.03 -5.90 -6.76
C ASP A 118 -8.11 -6.48 -5.34
N LEU A 119 -7.12 -6.17 -4.49
CA LEU A 119 -6.98 -6.70 -3.13
C LEU A 119 -7.21 -5.65 -2.04
N ALA A 120 -7.50 -4.39 -2.36
CA ALA A 120 -7.60 -3.30 -1.38
C ALA A 120 -8.60 -3.57 -0.24
N ARG A 121 -9.59 -4.43 -0.48
CA ARG A 121 -10.61 -4.83 0.50
C ARG A 121 -10.81 -6.33 0.59
N VAL A 122 -9.71 -7.10 0.52
CA VAL A 122 -9.78 -8.57 0.63
C VAL A 122 -9.93 -9.06 2.07
N GLY A 123 -9.63 -8.21 3.06
CA GLY A 123 -9.76 -8.55 4.48
C GLY A 123 -11.15 -9.05 4.83
N GLY A 124 -11.22 -10.24 5.44
CA GLY A 124 -12.47 -10.90 5.82
C GLY A 124 -13.32 -11.45 4.67
N ARG A 125 -12.94 -11.27 3.39
CA ARG A 125 -13.69 -11.85 2.25
C ARG A 125 -13.51 -13.35 2.10
N TYR A 126 -12.35 -13.85 2.50
CA TYR A 126 -11.98 -15.26 2.44
C TYR A 126 -11.42 -15.69 3.79
N THR A 127 -11.55 -16.98 4.11
CA THR A 127 -10.93 -17.55 5.32
C THR A 127 -9.42 -17.68 5.15
N ASP A 128 -8.70 -17.77 6.26
CA ASP A 128 -7.25 -18.01 6.25
C ASP A 128 -6.92 -19.31 5.51
N ASP A 129 -7.65 -20.40 5.80
CA ASP A 129 -7.57 -21.67 5.07
C ASP A 129 -7.71 -21.51 3.55
N TRP A 130 -8.62 -20.64 3.10
CA TRP A 130 -8.79 -20.38 1.67
C TRP A 130 -7.57 -19.65 1.10
N HIS A 131 -7.05 -18.64 1.81
CA HIS A 131 -5.83 -17.95 1.41
C HIS A 131 -4.64 -18.92 1.32
N VAL A 132 -4.47 -19.78 2.32
CA VAL A 132 -3.40 -20.79 2.37
C VAL A 132 -3.53 -21.78 1.21
N GLN A 133 -4.73 -22.32 0.97
CA GLN A 133 -4.98 -23.25 -0.14
C GLN A 133 -4.76 -22.57 -1.50
N HIS A 134 -5.26 -21.34 -1.65
CA HIS A 134 -5.10 -20.56 -2.87
C HIS A 134 -3.63 -20.22 -3.14
N LEU A 135 -2.87 -19.78 -2.14
CA LEU A 135 -1.45 -19.48 -2.31
C LEU A 135 -0.61 -20.75 -2.55
N ASN A 136 -0.96 -21.87 -1.92
CA ASN A 136 -0.30 -23.15 -2.17
C ASN A 136 -0.53 -23.66 -3.59
N ASP A 137 -1.77 -23.72 -4.05
CA ASP A 137 -2.12 -24.09 -5.42
C ASP A 137 -3.35 -23.34 -5.90
N PRO A 138 -3.19 -22.19 -6.58
CA PRO A 138 -4.33 -21.37 -7.00
C PRO A 138 -5.33 -22.13 -7.88
N ARG A 139 -4.86 -23.12 -8.65
CA ARG A 139 -5.71 -23.91 -9.54
C ARG A 139 -6.55 -24.97 -8.81
N SER A 140 -6.21 -25.29 -7.56
CA SER A 140 -7.00 -26.23 -6.75
C SER A 140 -8.34 -25.65 -6.34
N VAL A 141 -8.39 -24.34 -6.06
CA VAL A 141 -9.60 -23.60 -5.65
C VAL A 141 -10.22 -22.79 -6.79
N VAL A 142 -9.39 -22.31 -7.73
CA VAL A 142 -9.84 -21.58 -8.91
C VAL A 142 -9.20 -22.21 -10.15
N PRO A 143 -9.85 -23.21 -10.80
CA PRO A 143 -9.22 -24.00 -11.87
C PRO A 143 -8.66 -23.21 -13.06
N GLN A 144 -9.20 -22.02 -13.31
CA GLN A 144 -8.77 -21.13 -14.40
C GLN A 144 -7.73 -20.08 -13.94
N SER A 145 -7.23 -20.18 -12.71
CA SER A 145 -6.27 -19.23 -12.18
C SER A 145 -4.94 -19.33 -12.92
N ILE A 146 -4.44 -18.18 -13.34
CA ILE A 146 -3.10 -18.02 -13.92
C ILE A 146 -2.07 -17.59 -12.87
N MET A 147 -2.47 -17.47 -11.60
CA MET A 147 -1.57 -17.12 -10.51
C MET A 147 -0.52 -18.23 -10.30
N PRO A 148 0.76 -17.87 -10.06
CA PRO A 148 1.79 -18.82 -9.68
C PRO A 148 1.49 -19.51 -8.34
N SER A 149 2.05 -20.70 -8.12
CA SER A 149 2.04 -21.33 -6.79
C SER A 149 3.11 -20.71 -5.92
N TYR A 150 2.75 -20.40 -4.68
CA TYR A 150 3.61 -19.90 -3.61
C TYR A 150 3.72 -20.89 -2.45
N SER A 151 3.63 -22.20 -2.74
CA SER A 151 3.65 -23.26 -1.71
C SER A 151 4.93 -23.35 -0.88
N PHE A 152 5.98 -22.65 -1.28
CA PHE A 152 7.19 -22.53 -0.47
C PHE A 152 6.98 -21.65 0.77
N LEU A 153 6.02 -20.72 0.77
CA LEU A 153 5.76 -19.84 1.91
C LEU A 153 5.40 -20.63 3.17
N SER A 154 4.58 -21.68 3.06
CA SER A 154 4.26 -22.58 4.18
C SER A 154 5.45 -23.44 4.64
N LYS A 155 6.50 -23.58 3.82
CA LYS A 155 7.70 -24.36 4.16
C LYS A 155 8.79 -23.49 4.78
N THR A 156 8.79 -22.20 4.47
CA THR A 156 9.78 -21.23 4.93
C THR A 156 9.37 -20.64 6.27
N THR A 157 10.16 -20.90 7.30
CA THR A 157 10.01 -20.22 8.60
C THR A 157 10.29 -18.73 8.43
N LEU A 158 9.45 -17.89 9.04
CA LEU A 158 9.60 -16.44 9.00
C LEU A 158 10.90 -16.03 9.68
N LYS A 159 11.74 -15.29 8.94
CA LYS A 159 13.00 -14.74 9.44
C LYS A 159 13.07 -13.27 9.09
N VAL A 160 12.85 -12.43 10.09
CA VAL A 160 13.06 -10.99 9.98
C VAL A 160 14.33 -10.66 10.73
N ALA A 161 15.32 -10.09 10.04
CA ALA A 161 16.66 -9.91 10.60
C ALA A 161 16.71 -8.90 11.75
N ASP A 162 15.91 -7.84 11.66
CA ASP A 162 15.79 -6.79 12.69
C ASP A 162 14.38 -6.16 12.62
N VAL A 163 13.43 -6.76 13.33
CA VAL A 163 12.02 -6.31 13.33
C VAL A 163 11.92 -4.88 13.88
N SER A 164 12.56 -4.62 15.03
CA SER A 164 12.60 -3.30 15.66
C SER A 164 13.25 -2.25 14.75
N GLY A 165 14.33 -2.61 14.04
CA GLY A 165 14.97 -1.75 13.06
C GLY A 165 14.07 -1.39 11.88
N HIS A 166 13.26 -2.34 11.38
CA HIS A 166 12.25 -2.07 10.35
C HIS A 166 11.19 -1.07 10.82
N LEU A 167 10.63 -1.26 12.02
CA LEU A 167 9.65 -0.33 12.58
C LEU A 167 10.25 1.05 12.87
N THR A 168 11.51 1.10 13.33
CA THR A 168 12.25 2.35 13.54
C THR A 168 12.45 3.12 12.23
N ALA A 169 12.75 2.42 11.14
CA ALA A 169 12.87 3.04 9.82
C ALA A 169 11.53 3.61 9.34
N LEU A 170 10.43 2.88 9.54
CA LEU A 170 9.08 3.36 9.24
C LEU A 170 8.68 4.55 10.12
N GLN A 171 9.05 4.52 11.40
CA GLN A 171 8.86 5.64 12.32
C GLN A 171 9.58 6.90 11.82
N THR A 172 10.80 6.74 11.30
CA THR A 172 11.61 7.84 10.75
C THR A 172 10.94 8.52 9.55
N VAL A 173 10.18 7.77 8.74
CA VAL A 173 9.44 8.32 7.59
C VAL A 173 8.01 8.78 7.92
N GLY A 174 7.62 8.76 9.21
CA GLY A 174 6.38 9.35 9.70
C GLY A 174 5.28 8.37 10.11
N VAL A 175 5.53 7.06 10.06
CA VAL A 175 4.57 6.06 10.57
C VAL A 175 4.55 6.13 12.11
N PRO A 176 3.39 6.23 12.78
CA PRO A 176 3.32 6.58 14.20
C PRO A 176 3.53 5.38 15.13
N TYR A 177 4.57 4.57 14.91
CA TYR A 177 4.98 3.56 15.89
C TYR A 177 5.47 4.24 17.18
N THR A 178 5.07 3.73 18.32
CA THR A 178 5.55 4.15 19.64
C THR A 178 6.86 3.45 20.01
N ALA A 179 7.53 3.90 21.08
CA ALA A 179 8.70 3.20 21.61
C ALA A 179 8.35 1.78 22.09
N VAL A 180 7.14 1.60 22.64
CA VAL A 180 6.64 0.30 23.08
C VAL A 180 6.43 -0.63 21.89
N ASP A 181 5.87 -0.13 20.77
CA ASP A 181 5.72 -0.92 19.54
C ASP A 181 7.06 -1.46 19.02
N ILE A 182 8.11 -0.65 19.09
CA ILE A 182 9.46 -1.02 18.65
C ILE A 182 10.11 -2.02 19.61
N GLU A 183 9.91 -1.83 20.92
CA GLU A 183 10.42 -2.73 21.96
C GLU A 183 9.74 -4.11 21.91
N MET A 184 8.42 -4.12 21.72
CA MET A 184 7.60 -5.33 21.66
C MET A 184 7.59 -6.00 20.28
N ALA A 185 8.23 -5.40 19.27
CA ALA A 185 8.09 -5.77 17.86
C ALA A 185 8.28 -7.26 17.56
N GLU A 186 9.32 -7.88 18.15
CA GLU A 186 9.59 -9.31 17.97
C GLU A 186 8.55 -10.19 18.68
N ASN A 187 8.16 -9.83 19.91
CA ASN A 187 7.12 -10.55 20.63
C ASN A 187 5.79 -10.47 19.88
N ASP A 188 5.39 -9.27 19.46
CA ASP A 188 4.16 -9.02 18.72
C ASP A 188 4.10 -9.82 17.42
N LEU A 189 5.21 -9.87 16.67
CA LEU A 189 5.31 -10.62 15.43
C LEU A 189 4.99 -12.10 15.63
N TYR A 190 5.58 -12.72 16.66
CA TYR A 190 5.39 -14.15 16.93
C TYR A 190 4.07 -14.43 17.65
N ALA A 191 3.67 -13.58 18.59
CA ALA A 191 2.46 -13.76 19.37
C ALA A 191 1.20 -13.62 18.51
N GLN A 192 1.21 -12.71 17.53
CA GLN A 192 0.06 -12.54 16.64
C GLN A 192 -0.25 -13.80 15.80
N ALA A 193 0.77 -14.55 15.38
CA ALA A 193 0.62 -15.78 14.61
C ALA A 193 0.50 -17.04 15.48
N ASN A 194 0.69 -16.94 16.81
CA ASN A 194 0.70 -18.09 17.70
C ASN A 194 -0.21 -17.84 18.92
N PRO A 195 -1.41 -18.42 18.93
CA PRO A 195 -2.37 -18.29 20.03
C PRO A 195 -1.86 -18.73 21.41
N GLU A 196 -0.80 -19.54 21.46
CA GLU A 196 -0.21 -20.05 22.71
C GLU A 196 0.78 -19.05 23.33
N LEU A 197 1.21 -18.04 22.57
CA LEU A 197 2.08 -16.98 23.07
C LEU A 197 1.24 -15.82 23.60
N ASP A 198 1.70 -15.18 24.67
CA ASP A 198 1.04 -14.01 25.24
C ASP A 198 1.25 -12.79 24.34
N ALA A 199 0.17 -12.34 23.72
CA ALA A 199 0.15 -11.12 22.89
C ALA A 199 0.10 -9.84 23.73
N GLY A 200 -0.04 -9.93 25.07
CA GLY A 200 0.00 -8.78 25.96
C GLY A 200 -1.03 -7.71 25.58
N ASP A 201 -0.54 -6.51 25.26
CA ASP A 201 -1.32 -5.33 24.89
C ASP A 201 -1.43 -5.12 23.36
N LEU A 202 -1.09 -6.12 22.54
CA LEU A 202 -1.05 -6.01 21.08
C LEU A 202 -2.37 -5.49 20.49
N GLU A 203 -3.52 -5.99 20.93
CA GLU A 203 -4.82 -5.55 20.42
C GLU A 203 -5.22 -4.15 20.90
N GLU A 204 -4.63 -3.66 22.00
CA GLU A 204 -4.79 -2.30 22.48
C GLU A 204 -3.95 -1.32 21.64
N ARG A 205 -2.69 -1.67 21.36
CA ARG A 205 -1.79 -0.86 20.52
C ARG A 205 -2.16 -0.90 19.04
N TYR A 206 -2.67 -2.04 18.58
CA TYR A 206 -3.12 -2.24 17.21
C TYR A 206 -4.60 -2.66 17.17
N PRO A 207 -5.55 -1.72 17.31
CA PRO A 207 -6.97 -2.02 17.24
C PRO A 207 -7.34 -2.78 15.95
N LYS A 208 -8.23 -3.77 16.03
CA LYS A 208 -8.60 -4.69 14.94
C LYS A 208 -7.50 -5.66 14.48
N ALA A 209 -6.31 -5.67 15.09
CA ALA A 209 -5.41 -6.80 14.93
C ALA A 209 -6.10 -8.10 15.37
N GLN A 210 -5.68 -9.23 14.81
CA GLN A 210 -6.25 -10.53 15.11
C GLN A 210 -5.12 -11.45 15.53
N VAL A 211 -5.25 -12.10 16.68
CA VAL A 211 -4.28 -13.08 17.17
C VAL A 211 -4.81 -14.47 16.88
N ARG A 212 -4.20 -15.18 15.93
CA ARG A 212 -4.59 -16.54 15.55
C ARG A 212 -3.52 -17.24 14.72
N ASP A 213 -3.66 -18.56 14.58
CA ASP A 213 -2.92 -19.34 13.60
C ASP A 213 -3.48 -19.06 12.20
N TYR A 214 -2.64 -18.55 11.29
CA TYR A 214 -3.04 -18.10 9.96
C TYR A 214 -2.77 -19.15 8.88
N ASP A 215 -1.84 -20.08 9.09
CA ASP A 215 -1.47 -21.08 8.10
C ASP A 215 -1.83 -22.54 8.46
N GLY A 216 -2.25 -22.77 9.71
CA GLY A 216 -2.65 -24.07 10.23
C GLY A 216 -1.50 -24.91 10.81
N ASP A 217 -0.29 -24.36 10.92
CA ASP A 217 0.90 -24.97 11.52
C ASP A 217 1.34 -24.19 12.79
N PRO A 218 0.70 -24.44 13.96
CA PRO A 218 1.01 -23.70 15.18
C PRO A 218 2.41 -23.99 15.75
N ALA A 219 3.15 -24.95 15.17
CA ALA A 219 4.49 -25.31 15.63
C ALA A 219 5.54 -24.24 15.28
N ARG A 220 5.27 -23.37 14.31
CA ARG A 220 6.22 -22.35 13.84
C ARG A 220 5.51 -21.25 13.08
N VAL A 221 6.03 -20.03 13.17
CA VAL A 221 5.56 -18.92 12.34
C VAL A 221 6.26 -18.95 10.98
N THR A 222 5.49 -18.96 9.90
CA THR A 222 5.96 -19.06 8.52
C THR A 222 5.78 -17.76 7.74
N GLU A 223 6.37 -17.71 6.54
CA GLU A 223 6.08 -16.61 5.61
C GLU A 223 4.64 -16.63 5.12
N MET A 224 3.95 -17.79 5.18
CA MET A 224 2.53 -17.87 4.87
C MET A 224 1.70 -17.13 5.93
N ASP A 225 1.99 -17.32 7.21
CA ASP A 225 1.28 -16.61 8.29
C ASP A 225 1.34 -15.10 8.10
N ALA A 226 2.55 -14.58 7.87
CA ALA A 226 2.76 -13.16 7.67
C ALA A 226 1.96 -12.63 6.47
N LEU A 227 2.05 -13.30 5.31
CA LEU A 227 1.34 -12.88 4.12
C LEU A 227 -0.19 -12.92 4.30
N VAL A 228 -0.72 -13.96 4.95
CA VAL A 228 -2.16 -14.06 5.22
C VAL A 228 -2.60 -13.00 6.23
N ALA A 229 -1.83 -12.73 7.29
CA ALA A 229 -2.10 -11.64 8.22
C ALA A 229 -2.19 -10.28 7.52
N TYR A 230 -1.24 -9.99 6.62
CA TYR A 230 -1.29 -8.79 5.78
C TYR A 230 -2.56 -8.73 4.94
N LEU A 231 -2.87 -9.79 4.19
CA LEU A 231 -4.06 -9.83 3.33
C LEU A 231 -5.36 -9.67 4.12
N GLN A 232 -5.44 -10.25 5.32
CA GLN A 232 -6.62 -10.17 6.17
C GLN A 232 -6.86 -8.77 6.75
N MET A 233 -5.82 -7.97 6.89
CA MET A 233 -5.93 -6.59 7.38
C MET A 233 -6.44 -5.63 6.28
N LEU A 234 -6.19 -5.92 5.00
CA LEU A 234 -6.47 -5.01 3.89
C LEU A 234 -7.94 -4.55 3.82
N GLY A 235 -8.13 -3.24 3.94
CA GLY A 235 -9.42 -2.57 3.82
C GLY A 235 -10.33 -2.70 5.04
N THR A 236 -9.81 -3.18 6.17
CA THR A 236 -10.60 -3.40 7.40
C THR A 236 -10.56 -2.24 8.40
N LEU A 237 -9.57 -1.35 8.28
CA LEU A 237 -9.31 -0.30 9.27
C LEU A 237 -10.33 0.84 9.19
N VAL A 238 -10.72 1.25 7.98
CA VAL A 238 -11.68 2.34 7.77
C VAL A 238 -13.11 1.81 7.74
N ASP A 239 -14.00 2.45 8.51
CA ASP A 239 -15.45 2.23 8.42
C ASP A 239 -16.07 3.09 7.31
N VAL A 240 -16.02 2.55 6.10
CA VAL A 240 -16.56 3.16 4.87
C VAL A 240 -18.09 3.09 4.75
N GLU A 241 -18.76 2.35 5.64
CA GLU A 241 -20.23 2.24 5.67
C GLU A 241 -20.87 3.20 6.67
N SER A 242 -20.05 3.84 7.52
CA SER A 242 -20.52 4.84 8.47
C SER A 242 -21.31 5.97 7.79
N ALA A 243 -22.38 6.42 8.44
CA ALA A 243 -23.26 7.46 7.91
C ALA A 243 -22.52 8.79 7.65
N ALA A 244 -21.39 9.02 8.32
CA ALA A 244 -20.52 10.18 8.11
C ALA A 244 -19.75 10.09 6.78
N ALA A 245 -19.13 8.95 6.47
CA ALA A 245 -18.44 8.72 5.20
C ALA A 245 -19.41 8.79 4.00
N GLN A 246 -20.62 8.26 4.16
CA GLN A 246 -21.69 8.34 3.16
C GLN A 246 -22.25 9.77 2.98
N ALA A 247 -22.23 10.59 4.04
CA ALA A 247 -22.70 11.98 4.00
C ALA A 247 -21.69 12.92 3.32
N GLU A 248 -20.39 12.75 3.59
CA GLU A 248 -19.32 13.49 2.90
C GLU A 248 -19.33 13.19 1.39
N LEU A 249 -19.53 11.92 1.04
CA LEU A 249 -19.81 11.44 -0.32
C LEU A 249 -21.03 12.08 -1.00
N ALA A 250 -22.10 12.32 -0.24
CA ALA A 250 -23.32 12.95 -0.75
C ALA A 250 -23.15 14.48 -0.91
N GLU A 251 -22.20 15.09 -0.19
CA GLU A 251 -21.82 16.50 -0.30
C GLU A 251 -20.81 16.78 -1.43
N GLU A 252 -20.02 15.78 -1.86
CA GLU A 252 -19.17 15.84 -3.06
C GLU A 252 -19.98 15.84 -4.38
N ARG A 253 -21.03 16.68 -4.46
CA ARG A 253 -21.72 17.01 -5.70
C ARG A 253 -20.87 17.94 -6.56
N GLY A 254 -19.89 17.40 -7.26
CA GLY A 254 -19.28 18.12 -8.38
C GLY A 254 -17.84 17.76 -8.68
N ARG A 255 -17.64 16.65 -9.39
CA ARG A 255 -16.63 16.55 -10.44
C ARG A 255 -17.25 15.91 -11.67
#